data_AF-A0A4Y2JII5-F1
#
_entry.id   AF-A0A4Y2JII5-F1
#
_cell.length_a   1.000
_cell.length_b   1.000
_cell.length_c   1.000
_cell.angle_alpha   90.00
_cell.angle_beta   90.00
_cell.angle_gamma   90.00
#
_symmetry.space_group_name_H-M   'P 1'
#
loop_
_entity.id
_entity.type
_entity.pdbx_description
1 polymer ?
#
loop_
_entity_poly.entity_id
_entity_poly.type
_entity_poly.pdbx_seq_one_letter_code
_entity_poly.pdbx_strand_id
1 'polypeptide(L)'
;MLVDTGANVTLLRTDLAQKLKEQLIYTVPNISLKTSTGEKTEIQSKLDVSLECGSRKFRHRIYVADITDPCILGRDFLQKFNFTVDLEKKEIRTGGEEIPLFSASVKHSKSCSVLAKKESNNTNKIRRSYPGSSRSSCTVQICRNGLS
;
A
#
# COMPACT_ATOMS: atom_id res chain seq x y z
N MET A 1 -1.88 3.34 -5.28
CA MET A 1 -2.63 2.39 -4.43
C MET A 1 -4.08 2.57 -4.78
N LEU A 2 -4.81 1.46 -4.95
CA LEU A 2 -6.24 1.45 -5.17
C LEU A 2 -6.95 1.01 -3.89
N VAL A 3 -8.03 1.69 -3.51
CA VAL A 3 -8.95 1.21 -2.47
C VAL A 3 -10.14 0.60 -3.17
N ASP A 4 -10.32 -0.71 -3.02
CA ASP A 4 -11.30 -1.49 -3.76
C ASP A 4 -12.22 -2.23 -2.78
N THR A 5 -13.43 -1.71 -2.61
CA THR A 5 -14.46 -2.35 -1.78
C THR A 5 -15.04 -3.60 -2.42
N GLY A 6 -14.83 -3.81 -3.72
CA GLY A 6 -15.17 -5.02 -4.46
C GLY A 6 -14.15 -6.15 -4.27
N ALA A 7 -12.92 -5.84 -3.88
CA ALA A 7 -11.90 -6.84 -3.56
C ALA A 7 -12.09 -7.41 -2.15
N ASN A 8 -12.18 -8.74 -2.03
CA ASN A 8 -12.28 -9.39 -0.71
C ASN A 8 -10.95 -9.41 0.05
N VAL A 9 -9.81 -9.39 -0.65
CA VAL A 9 -8.47 -9.54 -0.08
C VAL A 9 -7.55 -8.43 -0.55
N THR A 10 -6.56 -8.10 0.27
CA THR A 10 -5.55 -7.07 -0.04
C THR A 10 -4.40 -7.68 -0.83
N LEU A 11 -4.03 -7.01 -1.93
CA LEU A 11 -3.08 -7.50 -2.93
C LEU A 11 -1.89 -6.55 -3.09
N LEU A 12 -0.73 -7.13 -3.33
CA LEU A 12 0.49 -6.44 -3.74
C LEU A 12 1.04 -7.08 -5.01
N ARG A 13 1.49 -6.22 -5.92
CA ARG A 13 2.10 -6.67 -7.17
C ARG A 13 3.43 -7.38 -6.92
N THR A 14 3.71 -8.37 -7.76
CA THR A 14 4.89 -9.24 -7.71
C THR A 14 6.21 -8.48 -7.70
N ASP A 15 6.38 -7.48 -8.57
CA ASP A 15 7.60 -6.67 -8.67
C ASP A 15 7.89 -5.87 -7.39
N LEU A 16 6.84 -5.45 -6.68
CA LEU A 16 6.97 -4.75 -5.40
C LEU A 16 7.32 -5.72 -4.29
N ALA A 17 6.70 -6.91 -4.28
CA ALA A 17 7.05 -7.97 -3.34
C ALA A 17 8.54 -8.38 -3.49
N GLN A 18 9.04 -8.54 -4.71
CA GLN A 18 10.44 -8.86 -4.99
C GLN A 18 11.42 -7.81 -4.46
N LYS A 19 11.07 -6.51 -4.58
CA LYS A 19 11.90 -5.41 -4.07
C LYS A 19 12.00 -5.38 -2.55
N LEU A 20 11.01 -5.93 -1.85
CA LEU A 20 11.01 -5.94 -0.39
C LEU A 20 12.04 -6.91 0.21
N LYS A 21 12.58 -7.86 -0.59
CA LYS A 21 13.69 -8.81 -0.32
C LYS A 21 13.65 -9.64 0.98
N GLU A 22 12.83 -9.28 1.94
CA GLU A 22 12.81 -9.82 3.30
C GLU A 22 11.42 -9.64 3.90
N GLN A 23 10.54 -10.62 3.71
CA GLN A 23 9.47 -10.94 4.65
C GLN A 23 8.90 -12.30 4.24
N LEU A 24 8.61 -13.14 5.24
CA LEU A 24 8.21 -14.54 5.11
C LEU A 24 7.19 -14.74 3.98
N ILE A 25 7.67 -15.28 2.86
CA ILE A 25 6.87 -15.69 1.72
C ILE A 25 6.26 -17.04 2.10
N TYR A 26 4.98 -17.05 2.45
CA TYR A 26 4.26 -18.31 2.49
C TYR A 26 3.75 -18.59 1.08
N THR A 27 4.34 -19.58 0.41
CA THR A 27 3.79 -20.11 -0.83
C THR A 27 2.42 -20.70 -0.52
N VAL A 28 1.38 -20.18 -1.16
CA VAL A 28 0.02 -20.64 -0.94
C VAL A 28 -0.28 -21.72 -1.97
N PRO A 29 -0.70 -22.94 -1.58
CA PRO A 29 -1.03 -23.95 -2.56
C PRO A 29 -2.30 -23.55 -3.34
N ASN A 30 -2.17 -23.44 -4.67
CA ASN A 30 -3.23 -23.46 -5.69
C ASN A 30 -4.49 -22.62 -5.41
N ILE A 31 -4.33 -21.39 -4.91
CA ILE A 31 -5.44 -20.43 -4.81
C ILE A 31 -5.39 -19.48 -6.02
N SER A 32 -6.49 -19.42 -6.76
CA SER A 32 -6.70 -18.43 -7.83
C SER A 32 -7.68 -17.35 -7.37
N LEU A 33 -7.39 -16.11 -7.71
CA LEU A 33 -8.32 -14.99 -7.65
C LEU A 33 -9.12 -14.93 -8.94
N LYS A 34 -10.39 -14.57 -8.84
CA LYS A 34 -11.23 -14.24 -10.00
C LYS A 34 -11.46 -12.73 -10.01
N THR A 35 -11.11 -12.08 -11.12
CA THR A 35 -11.33 -10.65 -11.30
C THR A 35 -12.79 -10.37 -11.69
N SER A 36 -13.19 -9.09 -11.69
CA SER A 36 -14.50 -8.66 -12.18
C SER A 36 -14.71 -8.94 -13.68
N THR A 37 -13.62 -9.02 -14.47
CA THR A 37 -13.65 -9.45 -15.88
C THR A 37 -13.84 -10.96 -16.04
N GLY A 38 -13.75 -11.72 -14.95
CA GLY A 38 -13.84 -13.18 -14.94
C GLY A 38 -12.51 -13.90 -15.20
N GLU A 39 -11.44 -13.15 -15.47
CA GLU A 39 -10.08 -13.66 -15.58
C GLU A 39 -9.62 -14.26 -14.25
N LYS A 40 -8.72 -15.24 -14.35
CA LYS A 40 -8.14 -15.90 -13.19
C LYS A 40 -6.68 -15.52 -13.09
N THR A 41 -6.28 -15.10 -11.90
CA THR A 41 -4.88 -14.81 -11.56
C THR A 41 -4.47 -15.64 -10.36
N GLU A 42 -3.36 -16.33 -10.46
CA GLU A 42 -2.85 -17.14 -9.34
C GLU A 42 -2.23 -16.27 -8.24
N ILE A 43 -2.46 -16.67 -7.00
CA ILE A 43 -1.76 -16.11 -5.85
C ILE A 43 -0.39 -16.77 -5.79
N GLN A 44 0.66 -15.97 -5.89
CA GLN A 44 2.03 -16.47 -5.83
C GLN A 44 2.47 -16.73 -4.39
N SER A 45 2.07 -15.85 -3.46
CA SER A 45 2.45 -15.99 -2.05
C SER A 45 1.62 -15.10 -1.12
N LYS A 46 1.86 -15.22 0.19
CA LYS A 46 1.46 -14.24 1.21
C LYS A 46 2.67 -13.59 1.84
N LEU A 47 2.51 -12.34 2.26
CA LEU A 47 3.53 -11.52 2.88
C LEU A 47 2.98 -10.82 4.14
N ASP A 48 3.68 -10.91 5.26
CA ASP A 48 3.37 -10.12 6.46
C ASP A 48 4.06 -8.76 6.38
N VAL A 49 3.33 -7.73 5.97
CA VAL A 49 3.86 -6.37 5.77
C VAL A 49 3.31 -5.38 6.78
N SER A 50 3.99 -4.25 6.90
CA SER A 50 3.40 -3.06 7.51
C SER A 50 3.03 -2.05 6.43
N LEU A 51 1.75 -1.71 6.32
CA LEU A 51 1.22 -0.69 5.41
C LEU A 51 1.05 0.63 6.18
N GLU A 52 1.55 1.73 5.64
CA GLU A 52 1.31 3.06 6.20
C GLU A 52 0.11 3.75 5.53
N CYS A 53 -0.75 4.39 6.31
CA CYS A 53 -1.84 5.22 5.82
C CYS A 53 -1.88 6.48 6.69
N GLY A 54 -1.59 7.63 6.10
CA GLY A 54 -1.41 8.87 6.86
C GLY A 54 -0.24 8.76 7.82
N SER A 55 -0.48 9.06 9.10
CA SER A 55 0.51 8.95 10.19
C SER A 55 0.58 7.55 10.82
N ARG A 56 -0.32 6.64 10.43
CA ARG A 56 -0.54 5.35 11.08
C ARG A 56 0.09 4.21 10.29
N LYS A 57 0.53 3.18 11.01
CA LYS A 57 1.16 1.97 10.46
C LYS A 57 0.35 0.74 10.86
N PHE A 58 0.03 -0.10 9.88
CA PHE A 58 -0.88 -1.24 10.02
C PHE A 58 -0.19 -2.52 9.59
N ARG A 59 0.01 -3.46 10.53
CA ARG A 59 0.60 -4.76 10.21
C ARG A 59 -0.49 -5.70 9.67
N HIS A 60 -0.35 -6.11 8.42
CA HIS A 60 -1.35 -6.97 7.76
C HIS A 60 -0.69 -8.03 6.88
N ARG A 61 -1.33 -9.20 6.83
CA ARG A 61 -0.94 -10.27 5.92
C ARG A 61 -1.63 -10.05 4.59
N ILE A 62 -0.86 -9.80 3.55
CA ILE A 62 -1.37 -9.52 2.21
C ILE A 62 -1.02 -10.65 1.26
N TYR A 63 -1.73 -10.71 0.14
CA TYR A 63 -1.47 -11.66 -0.94
C TYR A 63 -0.63 -11.00 -2.03
N VAL A 64 0.24 -11.78 -2.65
CA VAL A 64 1.06 -11.35 -3.78
C VAL A 64 0.53 -12.02 -5.04
N ALA A 65 0.18 -11.21 -6.04
CA ALA A 65 -0.34 -11.66 -7.32
C ALA A 65 0.14 -10.73 -8.45
N ASP A 66 0.15 -11.25 -9.68
CA ASP A 66 0.50 -10.44 -10.86
C ASP A 66 -0.70 -9.61 -11.29
N ILE A 67 -0.81 -8.41 -10.71
CA ILE A 67 -1.91 -7.46 -10.92
C ILE A 67 -1.38 -6.18 -11.57
N THR A 68 -2.26 -5.42 -12.22
CA THR A 68 -1.90 -4.16 -12.88
C THR A 68 -1.55 -3.08 -11.84
N ASP A 69 -2.43 -2.87 -10.88
CA ASP A 69 -2.25 -1.92 -9.80
C ASP A 69 -1.08 -2.32 -8.89
N PRO A 70 -0.28 -1.36 -8.40
CA PRO A 70 0.83 -1.68 -7.51
C PRO A 70 0.36 -2.33 -6.21
N CYS A 71 -0.76 -1.88 -5.65
CA CYS A 71 -1.36 -2.41 -4.44
C CYS A 71 -2.85 -2.10 -4.41
N ILE A 72 -3.66 -3.08 -4.07
CA ILE A 72 -5.11 -3.00 -3.91
C ILE A 72 -5.43 -3.26 -2.44
N LEU A 73 -6.01 -2.28 -1.74
CA LEU A 73 -6.56 -2.46 -0.40
C LEU A 73 -7.96 -3.05 -0.52
N GLY A 74 -8.09 -4.31 -0.12
CA GLY A 74 -9.35 -5.03 -0.11
C GLY A 74 -10.09 -4.87 1.21
N ARG A 75 -11.30 -5.43 1.24
CA ARG A 75 -12.20 -5.39 2.38
C ARG A 75 -11.60 -6.02 3.65
N ASP A 76 -10.76 -7.04 3.53
CA ASP A 76 -10.04 -7.68 4.66
C ASP A 76 -9.20 -6.70 5.47
N PHE A 77 -8.52 -5.75 4.82
CA PHE A 77 -7.75 -4.70 5.48
C PHE A 77 -8.67 -3.59 5.99
N LEU A 78 -9.59 -3.13 5.14
CA LEU A 78 -10.47 -2.01 5.45
C LEU A 78 -11.34 -2.30 6.68
N GLN A 79 -11.95 -3.48 6.74
CA GLN A 79 -12.78 -3.88 7.88
C GLN A 79 -11.95 -4.09 9.14
N LYS A 80 -10.79 -4.77 9.03
CA LYS A 80 -9.95 -5.09 10.19
C LYS A 80 -9.45 -3.85 10.93
N PHE A 81 -9.20 -2.76 10.20
CA PHE A 81 -8.67 -1.50 10.76
C PHE A 81 -9.70 -0.37 10.77
N ASN A 82 -10.98 -0.70 10.65
CA ASN A 82 -12.12 0.21 10.72
C ASN A 82 -11.98 1.43 9.80
N PHE A 83 -11.58 1.19 8.56
CA PHE A 83 -11.53 2.20 7.53
C PHE A 83 -12.95 2.54 7.07
N THR A 84 -13.23 3.83 6.96
CA THR A 84 -14.45 4.35 6.34
C THR A 84 -14.08 5.12 5.08
N VAL A 85 -14.76 4.83 3.97
CA VAL A 85 -14.59 5.59 2.72
C VAL A 85 -15.72 6.60 2.65
N ASP A 86 -15.38 7.88 2.73
CA ASP A 86 -16.32 9.00 2.58
C ASP A 86 -16.23 9.53 1.15
N LEU A 87 -17.24 9.20 0.34
CA LEU A 87 -17.29 9.59 -1.07
C LEU A 87 -17.65 11.07 -1.27
N GLU A 88 -18.36 11.68 -0.32
CA GLU A 88 -18.77 13.08 -0.39
C GLU A 88 -17.55 13.98 -0.19
N LYS A 89 -16.80 13.73 0.89
CA LYS A 89 -15.55 14.43 1.19
C LYS A 89 -14.36 13.94 0.37
N LYS A 90 -14.50 12.80 -0.32
CA LYS A 90 -13.45 12.13 -1.09
C LYS A 90 -12.24 11.80 -0.21
N GLU A 91 -12.48 11.22 0.95
CA GLU A 91 -11.46 10.86 1.94
C GLU A 91 -11.67 9.46 2.50
N ILE A 92 -10.62 8.96 3.14
CA ILE A 92 -10.58 7.74 3.91
C ILE A 92 -10.39 8.12 5.37
N ARG A 93 -11.17 7.53 6.26
CA ARG A 93 -11.10 7.80 7.70
C ARG A 93 -10.66 6.55 8.43
N THR A 94 -9.67 6.67 9.31
CA THR A 94 -9.25 5.59 10.21
C THR A 94 -8.69 6.15 11.51
N GLY A 95 -9.14 5.64 12.65
CA GLY A 95 -8.59 6.00 13.97
C GLY A 95 -8.53 7.50 14.27
N GLY A 96 -9.52 8.26 13.79
CA GLY A 96 -9.62 9.72 13.95
C GLY A 96 -8.83 10.54 12.92
N GLU A 97 -8.08 9.90 12.02
CA GLU A 97 -7.35 10.57 10.94
C GLU A 97 -8.17 10.56 9.65
N GLU A 98 -8.19 11.70 8.96
CA GLU A 98 -8.82 11.91 7.65
C GLU A 98 -7.73 11.97 6.58
N ILE A 99 -7.83 11.12 5.57
CA ILE A 99 -6.80 10.93 4.55
C ILE A 99 -7.44 11.09 3.16
N PRO A 100 -7.14 12.16 2.41
CA PRO A 100 -7.72 12.39 1.10
C PRO A 100 -7.48 11.24 0.11
N LEU A 101 -8.52 10.86 -0.66
CA LEU A 101 -8.43 9.85 -1.73
C LEU A 101 -7.59 10.32 -2.91
N PHE A 102 -7.54 11.63 -3.14
CA PHE A 102 -6.78 12.26 -4.21
C PHE A 102 -5.86 13.34 -3.62
N SER A 103 -4.55 13.24 -3.87
CA SER A 103 -3.73 14.46 -3.88
C SER A 103 -3.92 15.09 -5.26
N ALA A 104 -4.58 16.23 -5.34
CA ALA A 104 -4.58 17.01 -6.56
C ALA A 104 -3.12 17.21 -6.99
N SER A 105 -2.78 16.75 -8.20
CA SER A 105 -1.54 17.12 -8.86
C SER A 105 -1.59 18.62 -9.13
N VAL A 106 -1.07 19.43 -8.20
CA VAL A 106 -0.80 20.84 -8.49
C VAL A 106 0.43 20.87 -9.40
N LYS A 107 0.19 21.04 -10.70
CA LYS A 107 1.20 21.54 -11.63
C LYS A 107 1.62 22.93 -11.14
N HIS A 108 2.93 23.19 -11.23
CA HIS A 108 3.67 24.40 -10.85
C HIS A 108 4.23 24.44 -9.41
N SER A 109 5.42 23.87 -9.23
CA SER A 109 6.56 24.70 -8.83
C SER A 109 7.89 24.03 -9.24
N LYS A 110 8.82 24.88 -9.65
CA LYS A 110 10.11 24.57 -10.25
C LYS A 110 11.10 24.05 -9.20
N SER A 111 11.90 23.06 -9.60
CA SER A 111 13.28 22.74 -9.17
C SER A 111 13.66 22.49 -7.68
N CYS A 112 14.39 21.38 -7.49
CA CYS A 112 15.44 21.09 -6.48
C CYS A 112 15.01 20.84 -5.01
N SER A 113 15.66 19.97 -4.22
CA SER A 113 16.89 19.17 -4.38
C SER A 113 16.85 17.92 -3.46
N VAL A 114 17.73 16.96 -3.76
CA VAL A 114 17.99 15.74 -2.98
C VAL A 114 18.64 16.09 -1.65
N LEU A 115 18.01 15.70 -0.54
CA LEU A 115 18.66 15.63 0.78
C LEU A 115 18.80 14.17 1.19
N ALA A 116 20.00 13.63 0.98
CA ALA A 116 20.46 12.41 1.60
C ALA A 116 20.86 12.74 3.04
N LYS A 117 20.01 12.40 4.03
CA LYS A 117 20.48 12.28 5.41
C LYS A 117 20.79 10.81 5.67
N LYS A 118 22.09 10.51 5.64
CA LYS A 118 22.67 9.24 6.07
C LYS A 118 22.62 9.21 7.60
N GLU A 119 21.66 8.49 8.15
CA GLU A 119 21.78 7.94 9.50
C GLU A 119 21.70 6.42 9.37
N SER A 120 22.80 5.81 9.80
CA SER A 120 23.10 4.39 9.75
C SER A 120 21.95 3.59 10.37
N ASN A 121 21.15 2.92 9.55
CA ASN A 121 20.45 1.66 9.83
C ASN A 121 19.78 1.19 8.53
N ASN A 122 20.09 -0.05 8.14
CA ASN A 122 19.92 -0.63 6.81
C ASN A 122 18.43 -0.82 6.44
N THR A 123 17.75 0.24 5.97
CA THR A 123 16.34 0.21 5.57
C THR A 123 16.17 0.61 4.11
N ASN A 124 15.90 -0.37 3.25
CA ASN A 124 15.43 -0.09 1.88
C ASN A 124 13.98 0.44 1.97
N LYS A 125 13.84 1.77 1.97
CA LYS A 125 12.54 2.46 1.87
C LYS A 125 12.09 2.48 0.42
N ILE A 126 10.98 1.83 0.08
CA ILE A 126 10.31 2.07 -1.21
C ILE A 126 9.38 3.27 -1.01
N ARG A 127 9.93 4.48 -1.17
CA ARG A 127 9.19 5.74 -1.14
C ARG A 127 8.95 6.19 -2.58
N ARG A 128 7.69 6.29 -3.00
CA ARG A 128 7.33 7.09 -4.18
C ARG A 128 6.45 8.24 -3.75
N SER A 129 7.10 9.38 -3.53
CA SER A 129 6.46 10.69 -3.42
C SER A 129 6.43 11.32 -4.81
N TYR A 130 5.25 11.75 -5.26
CA TYR A 130 5.17 12.71 -6.36
C TYR A 130 5.48 14.11 -5.78
N PRO A 131 6.24 14.97 -6.48
CA PRO A 131 6.61 16.28 -5.95
C PRO A 131 5.36 17.16 -5.75
N GLY A 132 5.22 17.77 -4.57
CA GLY A 132 4.35 18.94 -4.38
C GLY A 132 3.16 18.86 -3.42
N SER A 133 3.11 17.97 -2.40
CA SER A 133 2.02 18.03 -1.40
C SER A 133 2.53 18.17 0.05
N SER A 134 2.13 19.28 0.69
CA SER A 134 2.23 19.51 2.15
C SER A 134 1.05 18.90 2.93
N ARG A 135 0.20 18.08 2.28
CA ARG A 135 -0.92 17.38 2.91
C ARG A 135 -0.88 15.88 2.62
N SER A 136 -1.25 15.10 3.63
CA SER A 136 -1.22 13.64 3.76
C SER A 136 -1.79 12.92 2.53
N SER A 137 -0.95 12.66 1.53
CA SER A 137 -1.26 11.67 0.51
C SER A 137 -1.17 10.28 1.14
N CYS A 138 -2.17 9.42 0.92
CA CYS A 138 -2.11 7.99 1.25
C CYS A 138 -0.84 7.37 0.63
N THR A 139 0.25 7.36 1.38
CA THR A 139 1.52 6.77 0.95
C THR A 139 1.65 5.48 1.72
N VAL A 140 1.42 4.35 1.04
CA VAL A 140 1.77 3.06 1.63
C VAL A 140 3.27 2.93 1.59
N GLN A 141 3.88 3.27 2.71
CA GLN A 141 5.23 2.87 3.01
C GLN A 141 5.17 1.44 3.52
N ILE A 142 5.71 0.51 2.72
CA ILE A 142 5.92 -0.84 3.19
C ILE A 142 7.21 -0.85 4.00
N CYS A 143 7.06 -0.89 5.32
CA CYS A 143 8.19 -0.82 6.23
C CYS A 143 8.67 -2.21 6.63
N ARG A 144 10.00 -2.38 6.66
CA ARG A 144 10.65 -3.55 7.26
C ARG A 144 10.28 -3.67 8.73
N ASN A 145 9.93 -4.86 9.19
CA ASN A 145 9.87 -5.16 10.61
C ASN A 145 11.34 -5.27 11.09
N GLY A 146 11.81 -4.26 11.83
CA GLY A 146 13.04 -4.44 12.61
C GLY A 146 12.75 -5.49 13.67
N LEU A 147 13.40 -6.64 13.60
CA LEU A 147 13.58 -7.47 14.78
C LEU A 147 14.56 -6.69 15.67
N SER A 148 14.09 -6.33 16.86
CA SER A 148 14.97 -5.93 17.97
C SER A 148 15.88 -7.07 18.36
#